data_AF-A0AAW1TQW7-F1
#
_entry.id   AF-A0AAW1TQW7-F1
#
_cell.length_a   1.000
_cell.length_b   1.000
_cell.length_c   1.000
_cell.angle_alpha   90.00
_cell.angle_beta   90.00
_cell.angle_gamma   90.00
#
_symmetry.space_group_name_H-M   'P 1'
#
loop_
_entity.id
_entity.type
_entity.pdbx_description
1 polymer ?
#
loop_
_entity_poly.entity_id
_entity_poly.type
_entity_poly.pdbx_seq_one_letter_code
_entity_poly.pdbx_strand_id
1 'polypeptide(L)'
;MEKRYTLASNHRFKKLQEEVKAMVKTNKQKHIREKFGNLDGNERKQWKVIKGLLNRPEKGNTIIKLESDGREYTSRTEIAEILNDHFINIATNSNSDIQSQLSSTARPYFNVEMHLPISNKFKGNCKHHHKFKKLYGTRT
;
A
#
# COMPACT_ATOMS: atom_id res chain seq x y z
N MET A 1 8.90 52.41 -32.40
CA MET A 1 9.55 52.96 -31.21
C MET A 1 9.95 51.81 -30.29
N GLU A 2 11.22 51.41 -30.29
CA GLU A 2 11.74 50.42 -29.34
C GLU A 2 11.86 51.05 -27.94
N LYS A 3 11.24 50.43 -26.94
CA LYS A 3 11.37 50.88 -25.54
C LYS A 3 12.77 50.49 -25.03
N ARG A 4 13.72 51.42 -25.11
CA ARG A 4 15.04 51.29 -24.49
C ARG A 4 14.92 51.53 -22.98
N TYR A 5 14.69 50.47 -22.22
CA TYR A 5 14.83 50.54 -20.76
C TYR A 5 16.31 50.62 -20.39
N THR A 6 16.67 51.54 -19.49
CA THR A 6 18.04 51.68 -19.00
C THR A 6 18.45 50.47 -18.14
N LEU A 7 19.73 50.09 -18.16
CA LEU A 7 20.25 48.95 -17.38
C LEU A 7 19.93 49.06 -15.87
N ALA A 8 19.95 50.28 -15.32
CA ALA A 8 19.57 50.57 -13.94
C ALA A 8 18.07 50.32 -13.67
N SER A 9 17.19 50.58 -14.64
CA SER A 9 15.76 50.28 -14.55
C SER A 9 15.52 48.77 -14.49
N ASN A 10 16.26 47.99 -15.28
CA ASN A 10 16.18 46.53 -15.27
C ASN A 10 16.67 45.92 -13.95
N HIS A 11 17.73 46.46 -13.36
CA HIS A 11 18.24 46.01 -12.07
C HIS A 11 17.22 46.25 -10.94
N ARG A 12 16.63 47.45 -10.88
CA ARG A 12 15.56 47.77 -9.90
C ARG A 12 14.35 46.85 -10.05
N PHE A 13 13.93 46.59 -11.29
CA PHE A 13 12.82 45.69 -11.57
C PHE A 13 13.10 44.26 -11.12
N LYS A 14 14.29 43.72 -11.40
CA LYS A 14 14.69 42.38 -10.92
C LYS A 14 14.67 42.29 -9.40
N LYS A 15 15.20 43.29 -8.70
CA LYS A 15 15.19 43.34 -7.23
C LYS A 15 13.76 43.31 -6.68
N LEU A 16 12.86 44.14 -7.24
CA LEU A 16 11.45 44.12 -6.86
C LEU A 16 10.78 42.76 -7.13
N GLN A 17 11.10 42.10 -8.24
CA GLN A 17 10.59 40.76 -8.51
C GLN A 17 11.07 39.74 -7.48
N GLU A 18 12.33 39.79 -7.07
CA GLU A 18 12.89 38.92 -6.03
C GLU A 18 12.23 39.16 -4.68
N GLU A 19 12.03 40.43 -4.30
CA GLU A 19 11.31 40.82 -3.08
C GLU A 19 9.87 40.29 -3.10
N VAL A 20 9.14 40.45 -4.20
CA VAL A 20 7.79 39.91 -4.36
C VAL A 20 7.79 38.38 -4.26
N LYS A 21 8.73 37.69 -4.92
CA LYS A 21 8.86 36.23 -4.82
C LYS A 21 9.11 35.79 -3.38
N ALA A 22 9.97 36.50 -2.65
CA ALA A 22 10.27 36.22 -1.24
C ALA A 22 9.04 36.44 -0.35
N MET A 23 8.28 37.53 -0.55
CA MET A 23 7.03 37.79 0.16
C MET A 23 5.99 36.71 -0.10
N VAL A 24 5.79 36.32 -1.36
CA VAL A 24 4.85 35.24 -1.74
C VAL A 24 5.23 33.93 -1.08
N LYS A 25 6.53 33.56 -1.08
CA LYS A 25 7.02 32.35 -0.43
C LYS A 25 6.73 32.36 1.08
N THR A 26 7.03 33.48 1.73
CA THR A 26 6.82 33.66 3.19
C THR A 26 5.34 33.56 3.55
N ASN A 27 4.48 34.24 2.79
CA ASN A 27 3.04 34.20 3.01
C ASN A 27 2.43 32.82 2.76
N LYS A 28 2.90 32.08 1.75
CA LYS A 28 2.49 30.68 1.53
C LYS A 28 2.83 29.79 2.72
N GLN A 29 4.04 29.91 3.24
CA GLN A 29 4.47 29.15 4.41
C GLN A 29 3.65 29.51 5.65
N LYS A 30 3.41 30.80 5.89
CA LYS A 30 2.57 31.30 6.98
C LYS A 30 1.15 30.73 6.89
N HIS A 31 0.51 30.85 5.73
CA HIS A 31 -0.84 30.33 5.51
C HIS A 31 -0.95 28.82 5.78
N ILE A 32 0.02 28.03 5.33
CA ILE A 32 0.04 26.58 5.56
C ILE A 32 0.23 26.29 7.05
N ARG A 33 1.17 26.95 7.73
CA ARG A 33 1.37 26.79 9.18
C ARG A 33 0.11 27.10 9.97
N GLU A 34 -0.57 28.21 9.67
CA GLU A 34 -1.83 28.59 10.32
C GLU A 34 -2.93 27.56 10.08
N LYS A 35 -3.04 27.03 8.86
CA LYS A 35 -3.97 25.94 8.53
C LYS A 35 -3.72 24.68 9.36
N PHE A 36 -2.47 24.29 9.56
CA PHE A 36 -2.13 23.10 10.35
C PHE A 36 -2.23 23.35 11.86
N GLY A 37 -1.88 24.54 12.34
CA GLY A 37 -2.00 24.92 13.75
C GLY A 37 -3.44 24.86 14.24
N ASN A 38 -4.41 25.26 13.40
CA ASN A 38 -5.84 25.16 13.74
C ASN A 38 -6.41 23.73 13.69
N LEU A 39 -5.62 22.76 13.24
CA LEU A 39 -6.03 21.36 13.08
C LEU A 39 -5.23 20.42 13.98
N ASP A 40 -4.54 20.96 14.98
CA ASP A 40 -3.74 20.16 15.90
C ASP A 40 -4.59 19.11 16.63
N GLY A 41 -4.04 17.91 16.80
CA GLY A 41 -4.75 16.75 17.36
C GLY A 41 -5.84 16.13 16.47
N ASN A 42 -6.11 16.65 15.26
CA ASN A 42 -7.08 16.06 14.33
C ASN A 42 -6.42 15.56 13.03
N GLU A 43 -5.79 14.39 13.13
CA GLU A 43 -5.05 13.73 12.04
C GLU A 43 -5.88 13.58 10.75
N ARG A 44 -7.18 13.26 10.86
CA ARG A 44 -8.07 13.13 9.69
C ARG A 44 -8.23 14.44 8.93
N LYS A 45 -8.40 15.56 9.64
CA LYS A 45 -8.52 16.89 9.02
C LYS A 45 -7.18 17.35 8.45
N GLN A 46 -6.08 17.11 9.16
CA GLN A 46 -4.73 17.37 8.66
C GLN A 46 -4.45 16.60 7.36
N TRP A 47 -4.81 15.32 7.30
CA TRP A 47 -4.66 14.49 6.10
C TRP A 47 -5.49 15.00 4.92
N LYS A 48 -6.70 15.53 5.17
CA LYS A 48 -7.50 16.17 4.13
C LYS A 48 -6.82 17.40 3.53
N VAL A 49 -6.18 18.23 4.36
CA VAL A 49 -5.39 19.39 3.91
C VAL A 49 -4.18 18.94 3.09
N ILE A 50 -3.44 17.93 3.55
CA ILE A 50 -2.30 17.35 2.83
C ILE A 50 -2.73 16.85 1.44
N LYS A 51 -3.83 16.09 1.36
CA LYS A 51 -4.37 15.61 0.08
C LYS A 51 -4.69 16.75 -0.89
N GLY A 52 -5.25 17.85 -0.40
CA GLY A 52 -5.51 19.03 -1.21
C GLY A 52 -4.23 19.73 -1.70
N LEU A 53 -3.17 19.75 -0.89
CA LEU A 53 -1.87 20.34 -1.27
C LEU A 53 -1.11 19.49 -2.29
N LEU A 54 -1.23 18.16 -2.19
CA LEU A 54 -0.55 17.23 -3.10
C LEU A 54 -1.11 17.28 -4.51
N ASN A 55 -2.30 17.89 -4.71
CA ASN A 55 -2.94 18.15 -5.99
C ASN A 55 -2.74 16.99 -6.98
N ARG A 56 -2.88 15.76 -6.48
CA ARG A 56 -2.74 14.57 -7.32
C ARG A 56 -3.90 14.67 -8.30
N PRO A 57 -3.66 14.83 -9.61
CA PRO A 57 -4.73 14.58 -10.55
C PRO A 57 -5.21 13.18 -10.22
N GLU A 58 -6.50 13.03 -9.89
CA GLU A 58 -7.09 11.70 -9.88
C GLU A 58 -6.78 11.15 -11.27
N LYS A 59 -5.84 10.19 -11.35
CA LYS A 59 -5.58 9.49 -12.60
C LYS A 59 -6.91 8.83 -12.90
N GLY A 60 -7.64 9.42 -13.84
CA GLY A 60 -8.95 9.00 -14.25
C GLY A 60 -8.91 7.52 -14.54
N ASN A 61 -9.86 6.82 -13.92
CA ASN A 61 -10.28 5.46 -14.20
C ASN A 61 -9.13 4.46 -14.36
N THR A 62 -8.72 3.86 -13.24
CA THR A 62 -8.22 2.48 -13.30
C THR A 62 -9.32 1.65 -13.97
N ILE A 63 -9.14 1.34 -15.24
CA ILE A 63 -9.94 0.35 -15.93
C ILE A 63 -9.66 -0.96 -15.20
N ILE A 64 -10.62 -1.43 -14.40
CA ILE A 64 -10.54 -2.73 -13.73
C ILE A 64 -11.25 -3.70 -14.66
N LYS A 65 -10.47 -4.36 -15.53
CA LYS A 65 -10.91 -5.45 -16.38
C LYS A 65 -10.33 -6.74 -15.81
N LEU A 66 -11.17 -7.74 -15.63
CA LEU A 66 -10.76 -9.10 -15.26
C LEU A 66 -11.27 -10.04 -16.36
N GLU A 67 -10.40 -10.90 -16.89
CA GLU A 67 -10.81 -11.98 -17.78
C GLU A 67 -10.76 -13.29 -17.02
N SER A 68 -11.88 -14.02 -16.98
CA SER A 68 -11.98 -15.36 -16.41
C SER A 68 -12.90 -16.20 -17.31
N ASP A 69 -12.52 -17.44 -17.60
CA ASP A 69 -13.29 -18.37 -18.43
C ASP A 69 -13.71 -17.82 -19.81
N GLY A 70 -12.86 -16.97 -20.40
CA GLY A 70 -13.10 -16.32 -21.70
C GLY A 70 -14.18 -15.22 -21.67
N ARG A 71 -14.64 -14.81 -20.49
CA ARG A 71 -15.51 -13.64 -20.29
C ARG A 71 -14.74 -12.48 -19.66
N GLU A 72 -15.00 -11.29 -20.17
CA GLU A 72 -14.46 -10.04 -19.64
C GLU A 72 -15.44 -9.39 -18.66
N TYR A 73 -14.97 -9.15 -17.44
CA TYR A 73 -15.69 -8.49 -16.36
C TYR A 73 -15.17 -7.07 -16.17
N THR A 74 -16.09 -6.10 -16.13
CA THR A 74 -15.76 -4.67 -15.96
C THR A 74 -16.42 -4.07 -14.72
N SER A 75 -17.40 -4.77 -14.13
CA SER A 75 -18.06 -4.37 -12.89
C SER A 75 -17.21 -4.73 -11.68
N ARG A 76 -17.01 -3.77 -10.77
CA ARG A 76 -16.19 -3.99 -9.56
C ARG A 76 -16.78 -5.05 -8.64
N THR A 77 -18.11 -5.13 -8.57
CA THR A 77 -18.82 -6.09 -7.72
C THR A 77 -18.62 -7.50 -8.25
N GLU A 78 -18.80 -7.70 -9.55
CA GLU A 78 -18.60 -9.00 -10.21
C GLU A 78 -17.14 -9.46 -10.08
N ILE A 79 -16.18 -8.54 -10.27
CA ILE A 79 -14.76 -8.83 -10.09
C ILE A 79 -14.46 -9.26 -8.64
N ALA A 80 -15.07 -8.61 -7.65
CA ALA A 80 -14.90 -8.99 -6.25
C ALA A 80 -15.50 -10.36 -5.95
N GLU A 81 -16.68 -10.66 -6.48
CA GLU A 81 -17.33 -11.97 -6.33
C GLU A 81 -16.48 -13.08 -6.94
N ILE A 82 -16.00 -12.91 -8.18
CA ILE A 82 -15.14 -13.89 -8.85
C ILE A 82 -13.84 -14.12 -8.08
N LEU A 83 -13.21 -13.04 -7.60
CA LEU A 83 -11.99 -13.18 -6.80
C LEU A 83 -12.27 -13.89 -5.49
N ASN A 84 -13.35 -13.57 -4.80
CA ASN A 84 -13.74 -14.25 -3.57
C ASN A 84 -13.96 -15.75 -3.82
N ASP A 85 -14.73 -16.10 -4.85
CA ASP A 85 -15.00 -17.48 -5.24
C ASP A 85 -13.71 -18.21 -5.60
N HIS A 86 -12.82 -17.57 -6.36
CA HIS A 86 -11.51 -18.12 -6.68
C HIS A 86 -10.73 -18.41 -5.39
N PHE A 87 -10.55 -17.42 -4.50
CA PHE A 87 -9.74 -17.56 -3.28
C PHE A 87 -10.32 -18.56 -2.27
N ILE A 88 -11.64 -18.67 -2.15
CA ILE A 88 -12.31 -19.67 -1.31
C ILE A 88 -11.99 -21.08 -1.82
N ASN A 89 -11.99 -21.26 -3.14
CA ASN A 89 -11.86 -22.58 -3.78
C ASN A 89 -10.42 -22.95 -4.17
N ILE A 90 -9.40 -22.15 -3.84
CA ILE A 90 -7.99 -22.49 -4.16
C ILE A 90 -7.61 -23.83 -3.54
N ALA A 91 -7.96 -24.07 -2.28
CA ALA A 91 -7.57 -25.28 -1.57
C ALA A 91 -8.27 -26.54 -2.14
N THR A 92 -9.55 -26.42 -2.53
CA THR A 92 -10.31 -27.52 -3.11
C THR A 92 -9.80 -27.87 -4.51
N ASN A 93 -9.53 -26.86 -5.33
CA ASN A 93 -9.03 -27.04 -6.70
C ASN A 93 -7.60 -27.59 -6.71
N SER A 94 -6.75 -27.15 -5.77
CA SER A 94 -5.40 -27.69 -5.61
C SER A 94 -5.43 -29.18 -5.22
N ASN A 95 -6.37 -29.59 -4.36
CA ASN A 95 -6.50 -30.99 -3.96
C ASN A 95 -7.00 -31.89 -5.09
N SER A 96 -7.94 -31.42 -5.94
CA SER A 96 -8.38 -32.18 -7.11
C SER A 96 -7.25 -32.36 -8.13
N ASP A 97 -6.43 -31.35 -8.34
CA ASP A 97 -5.29 -31.42 -9.27
C ASP A 97 -4.23 -32.40 -8.76
N ILE A 98 -3.89 -32.35 -7.46
CA ILE A 98 -2.96 -33.30 -6.83
C ILE A 98 -3.51 -34.73 -6.90
N GLN A 99 -4.80 -34.95 -6.62
CA GLN A 99 -5.45 -36.27 -6.69
C GLN A 99 -5.46 -36.82 -8.12
N SER A 100 -5.69 -35.96 -9.12
CA SER A 100 -5.63 -36.36 -10.54
C SER A 100 -4.22 -36.81 -10.95
N GLN A 101 -3.17 -36.18 -10.43
CA GLN A 101 -1.78 -36.57 -10.66
C GLN A 101 -1.40 -37.88 -9.95
N LEU A 102 -1.95 -38.13 -8.76
CA LEU A 102 -1.72 -39.37 -8.02
C LEU A 102 -2.41 -40.58 -8.67
N SER A 103 -3.61 -40.39 -9.24
CA SER A 103 -4.35 -41.46 -9.92
C SER A 103 -3.69 -41.91 -11.24
N SER A 104 -2.91 -41.03 -11.90
CA SER A 104 -2.21 -41.34 -13.15
C SER A 104 -0.80 -41.93 -12.93
N THR A 105 -0.28 -41.91 -11.70
CA THR A 105 1.06 -42.42 -11.34
C THR A 105 1.02 -43.60 -10.38
N ALA A 106 -0.02 -44.44 -10.46
CA ALA A 106 -0.08 -45.74 -9.78
C ALA A 106 0.98 -46.71 -10.34
N ARG A 107 2.26 -46.47 -10.01
CA ARG A 107 3.31 -47.49 -10.08
C ARG A 107 3.17 -48.39 -8.85
N PRO A 108 3.21 -49.73 -9.00
CA PRO A 108 3.23 -50.61 -7.85
C PRO A 108 4.56 -50.42 -7.13
N TYR A 109 4.55 -49.81 -5.95
CA TYR A 109 5.74 -49.73 -5.11
C TYR A 109 6.03 -51.10 -4.50
N PHE A 110 7.25 -51.58 -4.73
CA PHE A 110 7.87 -52.69 -4.03
C PHE A 110 7.77 -52.44 -2.51
N ASN A 111 7.22 -53.40 -1.77
CA ASN A 111 7.28 -53.40 -0.31
C ASN A 111 8.74 -53.52 0.13
N VAL A 112 9.34 -52.42 0.59
CA VAL A 112 10.58 -52.48 1.37
C VAL A 112 10.16 -52.41 2.84
N GLU A 113 10.19 -53.57 3.48
CA GLU A 113 9.91 -53.73 4.91
C GLU A 113 11.03 -53.04 5.71
N MET A 114 10.79 -51.80 6.16
CA MET A 114 11.69 -51.11 7.08
C MET A 114 11.46 -51.61 8.50
N HIS A 115 12.35 -52.49 8.96
CA HIS A 115 12.50 -52.75 10.39
C HIS A 115 13.11 -51.52 11.08
N LEU A 116 12.26 -50.74 11.76
CA LEU A 116 12.71 -49.68 12.66
C LEU A 116 13.09 -50.27 14.02
N PRO A 117 14.30 -50.01 14.55
CA PRO A 117 14.61 -50.33 15.94
C PRO A 117 13.89 -49.35 16.86
N ILE A 118 13.11 -49.90 17.79
CA ILE A 118 12.42 -49.16 18.84
C ILE A 118 13.49 -48.59 19.78
N SER A 119 13.65 -47.26 19.78
CA SER A 119 14.33 -46.54 20.86
C SER A 119 13.36 -45.55 21.49
N ASN A 120 12.93 -45.94 22.67
CA ASN A 120 11.98 -45.26 23.52
C ASN A 120 12.62 -44.05 24.24
N LYS A 121 11.80 -43.01 24.48
CA LYS A 121 11.96 -41.88 25.42
C LYS A 121 12.61 -40.61 24.88
N PHE A 122 11.79 -39.57 24.71
CA PHE A 122 12.05 -38.26 25.34
C PHE A 122 10.74 -37.61 25.79
N LYS A 123 10.62 -37.43 27.11
CA LYS A 123 9.53 -36.69 27.78
C LYS A 123 9.72 -35.18 27.54
N GLY A 124 8.60 -34.48 27.39
CA GLY A 124 8.53 -33.13 26.85
C GLY A 124 8.93 -31.97 27.78
N ASN A 125 8.68 -30.76 27.27
CA ASN A 125 8.09 -29.64 28.02
C ASN A 125 7.90 -28.43 27.09
N CYS A 126 6.64 -28.15 26.76
CA CYS A 126 6.23 -26.89 26.15
C CYS A 126 6.34 -25.77 27.19
N LYS A 127 7.09 -24.69 26.89
CA LYS A 127 7.01 -23.43 27.62
C LYS A 127 6.54 -22.33 26.68
N HIS A 128 5.27 -21.95 26.85
CA HIS A 128 4.70 -20.71 26.33
C HIS A 128 5.48 -19.51 26.90
N HIS A 129 5.95 -18.61 26.03
CA HIS A 129 6.30 -17.25 26.45
C HIS A 129 5.59 -16.21 25.58
N HIS A 130 4.52 -15.69 26.16
CA HIS A 130 3.80 -14.50 25.77
C HIS A 130 4.57 -13.28 26.32
N LYS A 131 5.00 -12.34 25.47
CA LYS A 131 5.34 -10.96 25.90
C LYS A 131 4.99 -9.94 24.81
N PHE A 132 3.78 -9.39 24.91
CA PHE A 132 3.43 -8.08 24.38
C PHE A 132 4.15 -7.01 25.22
N LYS A 133 4.90 -6.10 24.59
CA LYS A 133 5.29 -4.82 25.20
C LYS A 133 4.58 -3.69 24.46
N LYS A 134 3.56 -3.13 25.12
CA LYS A 134 3.08 -1.76 24.86
C LYS A 134 4.08 -0.79 25.49
N LEU A 135 4.55 0.19 24.74
CA LEU A 135 5.19 1.38 25.29
C LEU A 135 4.33 2.58 24.90
N TYR A 136 3.49 3.00 25.84
CA TYR A 136 3.02 4.39 25.90
C TYR A 136 4.01 5.15 26.80
N GLY A 137 4.50 6.27 26.31
CA GLY A 137 5.30 7.23 27.07
C GLY A 137 4.75 8.62 26.83
N THR A 138 3.90 9.07 27.75
CA THR A 138 3.48 10.47 27.93
C THR A 138 4.53 11.28 28.67
N ARG A 139 4.43 12.61 28.47
CA ARG A 139 4.97 13.73 29.29
C ARG A 139 6.46 13.99 29.12
N THR A 140 6.92 15.24 29.07
CA THR A 140 6.45 16.47 29.73
C THR A 140 6.57 17.68 28.83
#